data_AF-A0A3P7MWU4-F1
#
_entry.id   AF-A0A3P7MWU4-F1
#
_cell.length_a   1.000
_cell.length_b   1.000
_cell.length_c   1.000
_cell.angle_alpha   90.00
_cell.angle_beta   90.00
_cell.angle_gamma   90.00
#
_symmetry.space_group_name_H-M   'P 1'
#
loop_
_entity.id
_entity.type
_entity.pdbx_description
1 polymer ?
#
loop_
_entity_poly.entity_id
_entity_poly.type
_entity_poly.pdbx_seq_one_letter_code
_entity_poly.pdbx_strand_id
1 'polypeptide(L)'
;MIASAPTCSEELFDCEKPSDFCDDSYDNQDRMEKLENCVMQGETRLSRNRGCYLCGLVRAEDESRWGSMNHRQNLVFMSCLISCGIIKAEVAKEVFHRIGSGRKRLCKLHYIQAVRF
;
A
#
# COMPACT_ATOMS: atom_id res chain seq x y z
N MET A 1 44.04 -10.33 -9.73
CA MET A 1 43.17 -10.29 -8.54
C MET A 1 42.14 -9.20 -8.75
N ILE A 2 40.87 -9.64 -8.82
CA ILE A 2 39.62 -9.02 -8.37
C ILE A 2 39.38 -7.52 -8.66
N ALA A 3 38.30 -7.30 -9.41
CA ALA A 3 37.65 -6.04 -9.74
C ALA A 3 37.11 -5.30 -8.50
N SER A 4 36.98 -3.97 -8.61
CA SER A 4 36.04 -3.21 -7.79
C SER A 4 35.45 -2.08 -8.64
N ALA A 5 34.13 -2.18 -8.82
CA ALA A 5 33.27 -1.32 -9.59
C ALA A 5 33.01 0.03 -8.88
N PRO A 6 32.57 1.07 -9.62
CA PRO A 6 32.59 2.45 -9.17
C PRO A 6 31.41 2.84 -8.26
N THR A 7 31.68 3.94 -7.57
CA THR A 7 30.83 4.73 -6.66
C THR A 7 29.47 5.09 -7.24
N CYS A 8 28.40 4.89 -6.46
CA CYS A 8 27.07 5.38 -6.79
C CYS A 8 26.83 6.70 -6.04
N SER A 9 26.79 7.77 -6.83
CA SER A 9 26.60 9.16 -6.45
C SER A 9 25.21 9.41 -5.86
N GLU A 10 25.16 10.36 -4.93
CA GLU A 10 23.94 11.02 -4.46
C GLU A 10 23.21 11.65 -5.65
N GLU A 11 22.01 11.16 -5.96
CA GLU A 11 21.03 11.94 -6.72
C GLU A 11 19.78 12.14 -5.87
N LEU A 12 19.56 13.42 -5.56
CA LEU A 12 18.34 14.03 -5.04
C LEU A 12 17.12 13.45 -5.78
N PHE A 13 16.30 12.66 -5.08
CA PHE A 13 14.93 12.44 -5.50
C PHE A 13 14.07 13.58 -4.93
N ASP A 14 13.97 14.66 -5.70
CA ASP A 14 12.88 15.63 -5.57
C ASP A 14 11.57 14.95 -5.98
N CYS A 15 10.93 14.28 -5.02
CA CYS A 15 9.54 13.89 -5.17
C CYS A 15 8.67 15.13 -4.93
N GLU A 16 8.45 15.90 -5.99
CA GLU A 16 7.36 16.87 -6.05
C GLU A 16 6.05 16.19 -5.62
N LYS A 17 5.37 16.80 -4.65
CA LYS A 17 4.04 16.37 -4.19
C LYS A 17 3.05 16.44 -5.37
N PRO A 18 2.13 15.48 -5.43
CA PRO A 18 0.73 15.84 -5.63
C PRO A 18 -0.02 15.62 -4.31
N SER A 19 -0.44 16.74 -3.74
CA SER A 19 -1.58 16.78 -2.82
C SER A 19 -2.84 16.31 -3.57
N ASP A 20 -3.80 15.85 -2.79
CA ASP A 20 -5.22 15.73 -3.16
C ASP A 20 -5.60 14.58 -4.08
N PHE A 21 -6.08 13.48 -3.49
CA PHE A 21 -7.44 12.99 -3.76
C PHE A 21 -7.73 11.74 -2.91
N CYS A 22 -8.63 11.87 -1.94
CA CYS A 22 -9.53 10.81 -1.50
C CYS A 22 -10.78 11.51 -0.98
N ASP A 23 -11.58 12.03 -1.91
CA ASP A 23 -12.97 12.38 -1.68
C ASP A 23 -13.78 11.08 -1.70
N ASP A 24 -14.35 10.70 -0.55
CA ASP A 24 -15.30 9.59 -0.42
C ASP A 24 -16.73 10.11 -0.68
N SER A 25 -16.96 10.75 -1.84
CA SER A 25 -18.28 11.20 -2.28
C SER A 25 -18.71 10.47 -3.56
N TYR A 26 -19.83 9.76 -3.46
CA TYR A 26 -20.43 8.96 -4.52
C TYR A 26 -21.15 9.86 -5.53
N ASP A 27 -20.70 9.87 -6.80
CA ASP A 27 -21.51 10.30 -7.94
C ASP A 27 -21.74 9.11 -8.88
N ASN A 28 -22.97 8.59 -8.89
CA ASN A 28 -23.35 7.34 -9.57
C ASN A 28 -23.55 7.49 -11.09
N GLN A 29 -23.46 8.70 -11.66
CA GLN A 29 -23.78 8.94 -13.06
C GLN A 29 -22.58 8.64 -14.02
N ASP A 30 -21.34 8.91 -13.60
CA ASP A 30 -20.11 8.68 -14.41
C ASP A 30 -19.73 7.19 -14.54
N ARG A 31 -20.38 6.32 -13.76
CA ARG A 31 -20.05 4.89 -13.66
C ARG A 31 -20.60 4.06 -14.81
N MET A 32 -21.73 4.45 -15.41
CA MET A 32 -22.38 3.67 -16.46
C MET A 32 -21.73 3.89 -17.82
N GLU A 33 -21.33 5.12 -18.14
CA GLU A 33 -20.69 5.44 -19.42
C GLU A 33 -19.25 4.88 -19.50
N LYS A 34 -18.55 4.78 -18.37
CA LYS A 34 -17.24 4.08 -18.27
C LYS A 34 -17.34 2.55 -18.27
N LEU A 35 -18.48 1.98 -17.87
CA LEU A 35 -18.68 0.53 -17.94
C LEU A 35 -19.02 0.07 -19.35
N GLU A 36 -19.80 0.84 -20.11
CA GLU A 36 -20.17 0.48 -21.49
C GLU A 36 -18.95 0.45 -22.44
N ASN A 37 -17.96 1.31 -22.21
CA ASN A 37 -16.70 1.26 -22.96
C ASN A 37 -15.75 0.09 -22.56
N CYS A 38 -16.02 -0.64 -21.48
CA CYS A 38 -15.21 -1.79 -21.06
C CYS A 38 -15.64 -3.13 -21.71
N VAL A 39 -16.81 -3.20 -22.33
CA VAL A 39 -17.39 -4.48 -22.78
C VAL A 39 -16.77 -5.00 -24.10
N MET A 40 -16.03 -4.16 -24.84
CA MET A 40 -15.49 -4.52 -26.16
C MET A 40 -13.96 -4.68 -26.24
N GLN A 41 -13.24 -4.64 -25.12
CA GLN A 41 -11.79 -4.88 -25.07
C GLN A 41 -11.48 -5.94 -24.03
N GLY A 42 -11.47 -7.20 -24.49
CA GLY A 42 -10.84 -8.27 -23.75
C GLY A 42 -9.38 -7.94 -23.46
N GLU A 43 -8.94 -8.32 -22.25
CA GLU A 43 -7.55 -8.42 -21.80
C GLU A 43 -6.93 -7.21 -21.09
N THR A 44 -7.04 -7.31 -19.75
CA THR A 44 -6.21 -6.70 -18.70
C THR A 44 -6.35 -5.19 -18.49
N ARG A 45 -7.18 -4.82 -17.50
CA ARG A 45 -6.93 -3.60 -16.72
C ARG A 45 -5.46 -3.67 -16.26
N LEU A 46 -4.58 -2.85 -16.83
CA LEU A 46 -3.20 -2.72 -16.37
C LEU A 46 -3.24 -2.26 -14.91
N SER A 47 -3.24 -3.21 -13.99
CA SER A 47 -3.26 -2.96 -12.55
C SER A 47 -1.97 -2.22 -12.22
N ARG A 48 -2.08 -0.96 -11.78
CA ARG A 48 -0.91 -0.20 -11.37
C ARG A 48 -0.21 -0.95 -10.24
N ASN A 49 1.09 -1.11 -10.33
CA ASN A 49 1.86 -1.77 -9.28
C ASN A 49 2.13 -0.78 -8.13
N ARG A 50 1.95 -1.24 -6.88
CA ARG A 50 2.08 -0.44 -5.67
C ARG A 50 2.88 -1.21 -4.61
N GLY A 51 3.78 -0.50 -3.94
CA GLY A 51 4.58 -1.07 -2.85
C GLY A 51 3.78 -1.19 -1.56
N CYS A 52 3.93 -2.32 -0.87
CA CYS A 52 3.47 -2.47 0.50
C CYS A 52 4.44 -1.82 1.48
N TYR A 53 3.92 -0.99 2.36
CA TYR A 53 4.75 -0.28 3.35
C TYR A 53 5.34 -1.19 4.43
N LEU A 54 4.74 -2.36 4.67
CA LEU A 54 5.14 -3.27 5.74
C LEU A 54 6.15 -4.32 5.31
N CYS A 55 6.04 -4.87 4.09
CA CYS A 55 6.98 -5.87 3.57
C CYS A 55 7.82 -5.40 2.38
N GLY A 56 7.61 -4.18 1.88
CA GLY A 56 8.33 -3.62 0.73
C GLY A 56 7.97 -4.26 -0.62
N LEU A 57 7.24 -5.37 -0.63
CA LEU A 57 6.88 -6.06 -1.87
C LEU A 57 5.95 -5.21 -2.74
N VAL A 58 6.26 -5.18 -4.02
CA VAL A 58 5.41 -4.60 -5.05
C VAL A 58 4.30 -5.60 -5.38
N ARG A 59 3.06 -5.12 -5.35
CA ARG A 59 1.85 -5.88 -5.63
C ARG A 59 0.97 -5.12 -6.61
N ALA A 60 0.06 -5.82 -7.26
CA ALA A 60 -0.98 -5.16 -8.05
C ALA A 60 -1.82 -4.25 -7.14
N GLU A 61 -2.34 -3.14 -7.68
CA GLU A 61 -3.09 -2.15 -6.89
C GLU A 61 -4.28 -2.78 -6.17
N ASP A 62 -4.97 -3.71 -6.82
CA ASP A 62 -6.08 -4.48 -6.28
C ASP A 62 -5.65 -5.52 -5.23
N GLU A 63 -4.38 -5.88 -5.14
CA GLU A 63 -3.83 -6.70 -4.04
C GLU A 63 -3.39 -5.87 -2.83
N SER A 64 -3.47 -4.54 -2.93
CA SER A 64 -3.11 -3.59 -1.88
C SER A 64 -4.34 -2.82 -1.38
N ARG A 65 -4.27 -2.28 -0.17
CA ARG A 65 -5.27 -1.34 0.34
C ARG A 65 -4.64 -0.27 1.21
N TRP A 66 -5.29 0.88 1.30
CA TRP A 66 -4.95 1.89 2.30
C TRP A 66 -5.27 1.38 3.71
N GLY A 67 -4.40 1.75 4.66
CA GLY A 67 -4.69 1.63 6.10
C GLY A 67 -5.95 2.41 6.50
N SER A 68 -6.55 2.02 7.63
CA SER A 68 -7.74 2.70 8.15
C SER A 68 -7.41 4.13 8.58
N MET A 69 -8.37 5.04 8.52
CA MET A 69 -8.26 6.34 9.19
C MET A 69 -8.41 6.21 10.72
N ASN A 70 -8.99 5.12 11.20
CA ASN A 70 -9.13 4.85 12.61
C ASN A 70 -7.84 4.22 13.17
N HIS A 71 -7.09 5.00 13.95
CA HIS A 71 -5.85 4.54 14.59
C HIS A 71 -6.04 3.30 15.46
N ARG A 72 -7.21 3.12 16.10
CA ARG A 72 -7.48 1.92 16.92
C ARG A 72 -7.54 0.67 16.07
N GLN A 73 -8.13 0.74 14.88
CA GLN A 73 -8.16 -0.40 13.95
C GLN A 73 -6.76 -0.74 13.44
N ASN A 74 -5.94 0.27 13.15
CA ASN A 74 -4.54 0.06 12.77
C ASN A 74 -3.73 -0.53 13.93
N LEU A 75 -4.00 -0.13 15.17
CA LEU A 75 -3.34 -0.67 16.35
C LEU A 75 -3.67 -2.16 16.51
N VAL A 76 -4.96 -2.51 16.47
CA VAL A 76 -5.42 -3.92 16.52
C VAL A 76 -4.77 -4.73 15.41
N PHE A 77 -4.78 -4.21 14.18
CA PHE A 77 -4.14 -4.87 13.04
C PHE A 77 -2.65 -5.15 13.28
N MET A 78 -1.89 -4.16 13.78
CA MET A 78 -0.47 -4.36 14.11
C MET A 78 -0.28 -5.36 15.25
N SER A 79 -1.12 -5.30 16.28
CA SER A 79 -1.09 -6.27 17.39
C SER A 79 -1.32 -7.70 16.90
N CYS A 80 -2.30 -7.93 16.02
CA CYS A 80 -2.52 -9.26 15.42
C CYS A 80 -1.30 -9.75 14.64
N LEU A 81 -0.67 -8.89 13.84
CA LEU A 81 0.53 -9.26 13.07
C LEU A 81 1.72 -9.63 13.97
N ILE A 82 1.89 -8.93 15.10
CA ILE A 82 2.90 -9.27 16.12
C ILE A 82 2.59 -10.64 16.71
N SER A 83 1.35 -10.87 17.13
CA SER A 83 0.95 -12.13 17.77
C SER A 83 1.06 -13.32 16.83
N CYS A 84 0.84 -13.13 15.52
CA CYS A 84 1.06 -14.16 14.51
C CYS A 84 2.55 -14.36 14.14
N GLY A 85 3.48 -13.62 14.75
CA GLY A 85 4.91 -13.68 14.45
C GLY A 85 5.29 -13.19 13.04
N ILE A 86 4.38 -12.47 12.37
CA ILE A 86 4.62 -11.94 11.02
C ILE A 86 5.57 -10.75 11.06
N ILE A 87 5.44 -9.91 12.08
CA ILE A 87 6.32 -8.75 12.32
C ILE A 87 6.79 -8.74 13.77
N LYS A 88 7.95 -8.13 14.00
CA LYS A 88 8.45 -7.86 15.35
C LYS A 88 7.81 -6.58 15.91
N ALA A 89 7.73 -6.48 17.23
CA ALA A 89 7.10 -5.36 17.92
C ALA A 89 7.79 -4.02 17.62
N GLU A 90 9.11 -4.02 17.42
CA GLU A 90 9.91 -2.84 17.09
C GLU A 90 9.51 -2.28 15.72
N VAL A 91 9.42 -3.17 14.72
CA VAL A 91 8.99 -2.82 13.36
C VAL A 91 7.54 -2.35 13.36
N ALA A 92 6.66 -3.03 14.10
CA ALA A 92 5.25 -2.66 14.21
C ALA A 92 5.05 -1.25 14.77
N LYS A 93 5.82 -0.85 15.79
CA LYS A 93 5.78 0.50 16.39
C LYS A 93 6.16 1.58 15.39
N GLU A 94 7.24 1.36 14.63
CA GLU A 94 7.68 2.29 13.60
C GLU A 94 6.62 2.44 12.50
N VAL A 95 6.13 1.31 11.98
CA VAL A 95 5.11 1.32 10.92
C VAL A 95 3.82 1.97 11.40
N PHE A 96 3.38 1.72 12.64
CA PHE A 96 2.19 2.34 13.21
C PHE A 96 2.32 3.87 13.29
N HIS A 97 3.46 4.39 13.75
CA HIS A 97 3.72 5.83 13.77
C HIS A 97 3.64 6.44 12.38
N ARG A 98 4.28 5.79 11.40
CA ARG A 98 4.34 6.30 10.02
C ARG A 98 3.00 6.23 9.29
N ILE A 99 2.15 5.25 9.61
CA ILE A 99 0.75 5.21 9.16
C ILE A 99 -0.05 6.33 9.82
N GLY A 100 0.25 6.66 11.09
CA GLY A 100 -0.40 7.74 11.80
C GLY A 100 -0.13 9.13 11.20
N SER A 101 1.07 9.36 10.68
CA SER A 101 1.43 10.61 9.97
C SER A 101 0.88 10.69 8.54
N GLY A 102 0.33 9.60 8.00
CA GLY A 102 -0.28 9.56 6.69
C GLY A 102 -0.58 8.13 6.26
N ARG A 103 -1.78 7.89 5.71
CA ARG A 103 -2.21 6.55 5.29
C ARG A 103 -1.17 5.95 4.35
N LYS A 104 -0.76 4.71 4.64
CA LYS A 104 0.14 3.92 3.78
C LYS A 104 -0.61 2.76 3.17
N ARG A 105 -0.13 2.24 2.04
CA ARG A 105 -0.68 1.04 1.42
C ARG A 105 -0.03 -0.21 1.99
N LEU A 106 -0.86 -1.22 2.20
CA LEU A 106 -0.50 -2.51 2.77
C LEU A 106 -1.08 -3.62 1.90
N CYS A 107 -0.35 -4.73 1.75
CA CYS A 107 -0.86 -5.93 1.08
C CYS A 107 -2.13 -6.44 1.78
N LYS A 108 -3.12 -6.88 1.00
CA LYS A 108 -4.27 -7.64 1.50
C LYS A 108 -3.83 -8.91 2.25
N LEU A 109 -2.70 -9.51 1.86
CA LEU A 109 -2.14 -10.68 2.53
C LEU A 109 -1.91 -10.44 4.04
N HIS A 110 -1.44 -9.26 4.45
CA HIS A 110 -1.24 -8.97 5.86
C HIS A 110 -2.56 -8.87 6.62
N TYR A 111 -3.62 -8.36 5.98
CA TYR A 111 -4.97 -8.38 6.56
C TYR A 111 -5.48 -9.81 6.73
N ILE A 112 -5.25 -10.68 5.75
CA ILE A 112 -5.61 -12.11 5.86
C ILE A 112 -4.83 -12.78 7.00
N GLN A 113 -3.53 -12.47 7.12
CA GLN A 113 -2.70 -12.98 8.21
C GLN A 113 -3.20 -12.54 9.58
N ALA A 114 -3.66 -11.28 9.70
CA ALA A 114 -4.18 -10.75 10.96
C ALA A 114 -5.47 -11.44 11.46
N VAL A 115 -6.27 -12.02 10.56
CA VAL A 115 -7.51 -12.76 10.92
C VAL A 115 -7.22 -14.17 11.43
N ARG A 116 -5.97 -14.65 11.37
CA ARG A 116 -5.58 -15.95 11.93
C ARG A 116 -5.48 -15.95 13.46
N PHE A 117 -5.73 -14.81 14.09
CA PHE A 117 -5.68 -14.62 15.53
C PHE A 117 -7.08 -14.61 16.13
#